data_AF-A0A660R0I9-F1
#
_entry.id   AF-A0A660R0I9-F1
#
_cell.length_a   1.000
_cell.length_b   1.000
_cell.length_c   1.000
_cell.angle_alpha   90.00
_cell.angle_beta   90.00
_cell.angle_gamma   90.00
#
_symmetry.space_group_name_H-M   'P 1'
#
loop_
_entity.id
_entity.type
_entity.pdbx_description
1 polymer ?
#
loop_
_entity_poly.entity_id
_entity_poly.type
_entity_poly.pdbx_seq_one_letter_code
_entity_poly.pdbx_strand_id
1 'polypeptide(L)'
;MKAINHFKQNRPLHLALRDIYYERATGLLRALKHQPVQKLDAADYEEILFLLRTARDHGRFSVRDNGKNEKDDQFCKFINMLAGNVKAVLSMLNLKHSVEAKDGFFFSFLEVNHASVALQAEEYERRARDIVRCMLSTLELASAAYEGLKQANSAAFDHSERERYDKAAAHYMDRIEKHADLPQYRKREGLFA
;
A
#
# COMPACT_ATOMS: atom_id res chain seq x y z
N MET A 1 -10.15 41.28 1.97
CA MET A 1 -9.75 39.97 2.52
C MET A 1 -9.30 39.07 1.37
N LYS A 2 -8.09 38.50 1.40
CA LYS A 2 -7.67 37.49 0.40
C LYS A 2 -8.49 36.22 0.65
N ALA A 3 -9.09 35.65 -0.41
CA ALA A 3 -9.85 34.40 -0.32
C ALA A 3 -8.97 33.28 0.26
N ILE A 4 -9.48 32.59 1.27
CA ILE A 4 -8.78 31.48 1.93
C ILE A 4 -8.58 30.37 0.91
N ASN A 5 -7.33 30.03 0.63
CA ASN A 5 -7.00 28.91 -0.22
C ASN A 5 -6.93 27.64 0.63
N HIS A 6 -8.09 27.00 0.86
CA HIS A 6 -8.23 25.78 1.68
C HIS A 6 -7.24 24.66 1.27
N PHE A 7 -6.87 24.58 -0.01
CA PHE A 7 -5.86 23.64 -0.49
C PHE A 7 -4.47 23.92 0.10
N LYS A 8 -4.02 25.18 0.12
CA LYS A 8 -2.70 25.52 0.70
C LYS A 8 -2.67 25.27 2.20
N GLN A 9 -3.78 25.55 2.90
CA GLN A 9 -3.87 25.30 4.33
C GLN A 9 -3.77 23.80 4.67
N ASN A 10 -4.35 22.93 3.83
CA ASN A 10 -4.45 21.50 4.11
C ASN A 10 -3.34 20.65 3.45
N ARG A 11 -2.55 21.21 2.52
CA ARG A 11 -1.46 20.46 1.86
C ARG A 11 -0.45 19.86 2.86
N PRO A 12 0.04 20.57 3.89
CA PRO A 12 0.98 19.99 4.86
C PRO A 12 0.39 18.80 5.62
N LEU A 13 -0.90 18.87 5.96
CA LEU A 13 -1.63 17.76 6.59
C LEU A 13 -1.67 16.53 5.65
N HIS A 14 -2.07 16.73 4.39
CA HIS A 14 -2.16 15.64 3.41
C HIS A 14 -0.79 15.04 3.07
N LEU A 15 0.28 15.84 3.05
CA LEU A 15 1.64 15.33 2.89
C LEU A 15 2.06 14.47 4.11
N ALA A 16 1.81 14.95 5.33
CA ALA A 16 2.11 14.19 6.54
C ALA A 16 1.40 12.83 6.55
N LEU A 17 0.10 12.82 6.26
CA LEU A 17 -0.69 11.58 6.16
C LEU A 17 -0.15 10.65 5.08
N ARG A 18 0.11 11.17 3.86
CA ARG A 18 0.70 10.38 2.77
C ARG A 18 1.99 9.70 3.21
N ASP A 19 2.89 10.48 3.81
CA ASP A 19 4.22 10.01 4.21
C ASP A 19 4.10 8.93 5.30
N ILE A 20 3.35 9.19 6.36
CA ILE A 20 3.14 8.25 7.47
C ILE A 20 2.54 6.91 7.00
N TYR A 21 1.47 6.95 6.19
CA TYR A 21 0.85 5.72 5.68
C TYR A 21 1.77 4.96 4.71
N TYR A 22 2.52 5.67 3.87
CA TYR A 22 3.49 5.06 2.96
C TYR A 22 4.67 4.42 3.72
N GLU A 23 5.24 5.13 4.69
CA GLU A 23 6.34 4.65 5.51
C GLU A 23 5.94 3.40 6.30
N ARG A 24 4.73 3.39 6.88
CA ARG A 24 4.19 2.19 7.53
C ARG A 24 4.05 1.02 6.56
N ALA A 25 3.42 1.24 5.39
CA ALA A 25 3.21 0.19 4.40
C ALA A 25 4.54 -0.41 3.91
N THR A 26 5.53 0.44 3.64
CA THR A 26 6.85 -0.01 3.19
C THR A 26 7.67 -0.64 4.30
N GLY A 27 7.50 -0.19 5.54
CA GLY A 27 8.05 -0.84 6.74
C GLY A 27 7.55 -2.28 6.87
N LEU A 28 6.24 -2.49 6.76
CA LEU A 28 5.64 -3.83 6.77
C LEU A 28 6.16 -4.69 5.63
N LEU A 29 6.17 -4.18 4.39
CA LEU A 29 6.72 -4.92 3.24
C LEU A 29 8.18 -5.33 3.46
N ARG A 30 9.02 -4.42 3.97
CA ARG A 30 10.44 -4.71 4.26
C ARG A 30 10.61 -5.73 5.38
N ALA A 31 9.75 -5.72 6.39
CA ALA A 31 9.76 -6.73 7.45
C ALA A 31 9.55 -8.15 6.90
N LEU A 32 8.73 -8.30 5.84
CA LEU A 32 8.52 -9.59 5.17
C LEU A 32 9.79 -10.15 4.52
N LYS A 33 10.78 -9.31 4.15
CA LYS A 33 12.07 -9.75 3.59
C LYS A 33 12.85 -10.62 4.58
N HIS A 34 12.68 -10.36 5.88
CA HIS A 34 13.42 -11.01 6.96
C HIS A 34 12.67 -12.17 7.61
N GLN A 35 11.43 -12.46 7.18
CA GLN A 35 10.68 -13.60 7.67
C GLN A 35 11.15 -14.88 6.98
N PRO A 36 11.58 -15.91 7.74
CA PRO A 36 12.04 -17.17 7.18
C PRO A 36 10.88 -17.91 6.54
N VAL A 37 10.94 -18.17 5.22
CA VAL A 37 10.00 -18.95 4.36
C VAL A 37 8.62 -19.19 5.00
N GLN A 38 7.99 -18.14 5.53
CA GLN A 38 6.71 -18.28 6.19
C GLN A 38 5.65 -18.24 5.11
N LYS A 39 4.54 -18.91 5.39
CA LYS A 39 3.35 -18.86 4.55
C LYS A 39 2.93 -17.39 4.45
N LEU A 40 2.70 -16.90 3.24
CA LEU A 40 2.19 -15.56 3.03
C LEU A 40 0.80 -15.45 3.67
N ASP A 41 0.63 -14.54 4.63
CA ASP A 41 -0.67 -14.27 5.25
C ASP A 41 -1.41 -13.18 4.48
N ALA A 42 -2.64 -13.45 4.05
CA ALA A 42 -3.47 -12.49 3.34
C ALA A 42 -3.77 -11.25 4.20
N ALA A 43 -3.90 -11.39 5.53
CA ALA A 43 -4.20 -10.28 6.43
C ALA A 43 -3.12 -9.18 6.37
N ASP A 44 -1.85 -9.56 6.33
CA ASP A 44 -0.72 -8.63 6.21
C ASP A 44 -0.83 -7.80 4.92
N TYR A 45 -1.16 -8.46 3.80
CA TYR A 45 -1.29 -7.78 2.51
C TYR A 45 -2.57 -6.93 2.41
N GLU A 46 -3.64 -7.29 3.13
CA GLU A 46 -4.83 -6.45 3.25
C GLU A 46 -4.53 -5.16 4.01
N GLU A 47 -3.76 -5.22 5.11
CA GLU A 47 -3.30 -4.04 5.85
C GLU A 47 -2.40 -3.16 4.96
N ILE A 48 -1.39 -3.75 4.33
CA ILE A 48 -0.49 -3.03 3.42
C ILE A 48 -1.29 -2.34 2.30
N LEU A 49 -2.28 -3.03 1.73
CA LEU A 49 -3.14 -2.47 0.68
C LEU A 49 -3.98 -1.29 1.18
N PHE A 50 -4.52 -1.39 2.38
CA PHE A 50 -5.24 -0.30 3.02
C PHE A 50 -4.33 0.93 3.20
N LEU A 51 -3.14 0.74 3.78
CA LEU A 51 -2.18 1.81 4.01
C LEU A 51 -1.76 2.50 2.70
N LEU A 52 -1.43 1.74 1.66
CA LEU A 52 -1.05 2.30 0.35
C LEU A 52 -2.20 3.07 -0.31
N ARG A 53 -3.45 2.60 -0.19
CA ARG A 53 -4.62 3.33 -0.73
C ARG A 53 -4.83 4.64 0.01
N THR A 54 -4.75 4.63 1.33
CA THR A 54 -4.89 5.83 2.17
C THR A 54 -3.77 6.83 1.87
N ALA A 55 -2.52 6.36 1.75
CA ALA A 55 -1.40 7.19 1.34
C ALA A 55 -1.63 7.84 -0.03
N ARG A 56 -2.12 7.07 -1.02
CA ARG A 56 -2.45 7.58 -2.35
C ARG A 56 -3.55 8.63 -2.31
N ASP A 57 -4.61 8.40 -1.53
CA ASP A 57 -5.74 9.32 -1.47
C ASP A 57 -5.32 10.67 -0.87
N HIS A 58 -4.50 10.67 0.18
CA HIS A 58 -3.87 11.89 0.69
C HIS A 58 -2.83 12.49 -0.26
N GLY A 59 -2.08 11.66 -0.98
CA GLY A 59 -1.20 12.11 -2.06
C GLY A 59 -1.96 12.92 -3.11
N ARG A 60 -3.12 12.45 -3.57
CA ARG A 60 -3.98 13.17 -4.51
C ARG A 60 -4.44 14.53 -3.98
N PHE A 61 -4.83 14.60 -2.70
CA PHE A 61 -5.20 15.88 -2.09
C PHE A 61 -4.04 16.86 -1.90
N SER A 62 -2.79 16.38 -1.97
CA SER A 62 -1.58 17.22 -1.88
C SER A 62 -1.08 17.78 -3.23
N VAL A 63 -1.62 17.27 -4.35
CA VAL A 63 -1.27 17.68 -5.72
C VAL A 63 -2.32 18.68 -6.22
N ARG A 64 -1.89 19.84 -6.75
CA ARG A 64 -2.75 20.79 -7.50
C ARG A 64 -2.23 20.98 -8.93
N ASP A 65 -3.15 21.35 -9.81
CA ASP A 65 -3.04 21.61 -11.27
C ASP A 65 -1.64 21.76 -11.89
N ASN A 66 -1.48 21.03 -13.00
CA ASN A 66 -0.53 21.12 -14.11
C ASN A 66 0.81 21.83 -13.85
N GLY A 67 1.83 21.02 -13.54
CA GLY A 67 3.25 21.33 -13.77
C GLY A 67 4.07 21.72 -12.55
N LYS A 68 3.45 22.15 -11.43
CA LYS A 68 4.23 22.58 -10.24
C LYS A 68 4.62 21.45 -9.29
N ASN A 69 3.90 20.33 -9.32
CA ASN A 69 4.08 19.20 -8.39
C ASN A 69 4.30 17.87 -9.12
N GLU A 70 5.04 17.87 -10.24
CA GLU A 70 5.24 16.68 -11.08
C GLU A 70 5.82 15.49 -10.29
N LYS A 71 6.76 15.74 -9.38
CA LYS A 71 7.34 14.69 -8.52
C LYS A 71 6.32 14.11 -7.54
N ASP A 72 5.42 14.92 -6.98
CA ASP A 72 4.34 14.39 -6.13
C ASP A 72 3.35 13.54 -6.96
N ASP A 73 3.05 13.93 -8.20
CA ASP A 73 2.21 13.14 -9.11
C ASP A 73 2.87 11.81 -9.51
N GLN A 74 4.15 11.83 -9.89
CA GLN A 74 4.93 10.63 -10.15
C GLN A 74 4.97 9.70 -8.92
N PHE A 75 5.13 10.27 -7.72
CA PHE A 75 5.08 9.49 -6.49
C PHE A 75 3.69 8.91 -6.21
N CYS A 76 2.60 9.64 -6.50
CA CYS A 76 1.24 9.08 -6.39
C CYS A 76 1.02 7.91 -7.37
N LYS A 77 1.53 8.01 -8.60
CA LYS A 77 1.51 6.91 -9.58
C LYS A 77 2.30 5.70 -9.08
N PHE A 78 3.46 5.95 -8.48
CA PHE A 78 4.28 4.91 -7.85
C PHE A 78 3.55 4.19 -6.70
N ILE A 79 2.92 4.93 -5.76
CA ILE A 79 2.09 4.32 -4.70
C ILE A 79 0.96 3.48 -5.31
N ASN A 80 0.31 3.96 -6.36
CA ASN A 80 -0.76 3.22 -7.03
C ASN A 80 -0.27 1.93 -7.70
N MET A 81 0.94 1.94 -8.28
CA MET A 81 1.60 0.75 -8.81
C MET A 81 1.87 -0.27 -7.70
N LEU A 82 2.42 0.15 -6.55
CA LEU A 82 2.63 -0.73 -5.41
C LEU A 82 1.31 -1.34 -4.92
N ALA A 83 0.26 -0.53 -4.79
CA ALA A 83 -1.07 -1.03 -4.42
C ALA A 83 -1.62 -2.05 -5.43
N GLY A 84 -1.33 -1.87 -6.72
CA GLY A 84 -1.66 -2.84 -7.77
C GLY A 84 -0.95 -4.18 -7.58
N ASN A 85 0.36 -4.15 -7.26
CA ASN A 85 1.13 -5.35 -6.99
C ASN A 85 0.64 -6.08 -5.72
N VAL A 86 0.30 -5.36 -4.66
CA VAL A 86 -0.28 -5.96 -3.44
C VAL A 86 -1.63 -6.62 -3.74
N LYS A 87 -2.49 -6.00 -4.57
CA LYS A 87 -3.72 -6.67 -5.03
C LYS A 87 -3.43 -7.96 -5.79
N ALA A 88 -2.40 -7.96 -6.64
CA ALA A 88 -2.02 -9.16 -7.39
C ALA A 88 -1.57 -10.29 -6.45
N VAL A 89 -0.80 -9.97 -5.40
CA VAL A 89 -0.46 -10.93 -4.33
C VAL A 89 -1.71 -11.50 -3.68
N LEU A 90 -2.63 -10.65 -3.23
CA LEU A 90 -3.90 -11.09 -2.63
C LEU A 90 -4.72 -11.98 -3.57
N SER A 91 -4.77 -11.66 -4.86
CA SER A 91 -5.44 -12.50 -5.85
C SER A 91 -4.80 -13.89 -5.95
N MET A 92 -3.47 -13.99 -5.93
CA MET A 92 -2.78 -15.29 -5.94
C MET A 92 -3.06 -16.09 -4.66
N LEU A 93 -3.10 -15.44 -3.50
CA LEU A 93 -3.44 -16.10 -2.24
C LEU A 93 -4.89 -16.59 -2.20
N ASN A 94 -5.82 -15.79 -2.74
CA ASN A 94 -7.22 -16.20 -2.88
C ASN A 94 -7.36 -17.38 -3.83
N LEU A 95 -6.68 -17.36 -4.98
CA LEU A 95 -6.70 -18.48 -5.92
C LEU A 95 -6.14 -19.75 -5.28
N LYS A 96 -5.01 -19.66 -4.57
CA LYS A 96 -4.47 -20.77 -3.78
C LYS A 96 -5.53 -21.34 -2.84
N HIS A 97 -6.19 -20.49 -2.06
CA HIS A 97 -7.22 -20.92 -1.12
C HIS A 97 -8.41 -21.58 -1.83
N SER A 98 -8.88 -21.03 -2.95
CA SER A 98 -9.97 -21.61 -3.74
C SER A 98 -9.65 -22.99 -4.31
N VAL A 99 -8.37 -23.24 -4.64
CA VAL A 99 -7.89 -24.54 -5.12
C VAL A 99 -7.73 -25.54 -3.97
N GLU A 100 -7.27 -25.10 -2.80
CA GLU A 100 -7.13 -25.92 -1.60
C GLU A 100 -8.47 -26.25 -0.91
N ALA A 101 -9.50 -25.44 -1.13
CA ALA A 101 -10.82 -25.63 -0.53
C ALA A 101 -11.43 -26.97 -0.98
N LYS A 102 -11.93 -27.75 0.00
CA LYS A 102 -12.50 -29.09 -0.23
C LYS A 102 -13.71 -29.10 -1.17
N ASP A 103 -14.42 -27.96 -1.27
CA ASP A 103 -15.57 -27.77 -2.15
C ASP A 103 -15.21 -27.04 -3.46
N GLY A 104 -13.93 -27.06 -3.85
CA GLY A 104 -13.38 -26.34 -5.01
C GLY A 104 -14.09 -26.70 -6.32
N PHE A 105 -15.22 -26.04 -6.57
CA PHE A 105 -16.16 -26.22 -7.67
C PHE A 105 -15.46 -26.25 -9.04
N PHE A 106 -14.32 -25.55 -9.15
CA PHE A 106 -13.49 -25.50 -10.35
C PHE A 106 -12.74 -26.80 -10.66
N PHE A 107 -12.23 -27.51 -9.65
CA PHE A 107 -11.42 -28.72 -9.91
C PHE A 107 -12.27 -29.98 -9.98
N SER A 108 -13.43 -30.00 -9.31
CA SER A 108 -14.47 -31.00 -9.59
C SER A 108 -14.99 -30.88 -11.03
N PHE A 109 -15.08 -29.66 -11.57
CA PHE A 109 -15.42 -29.45 -12.99
C PHE A 109 -14.34 -29.95 -13.96
N LEU A 110 -13.06 -29.80 -13.60
CA LEU A 110 -11.94 -30.19 -14.46
C LEU A 110 -11.55 -31.67 -14.33
N GLU A 111 -12.22 -32.45 -13.47
CA GLU A 111 -11.95 -33.88 -13.22
C GLU A 111 -10.48 -34.19 -12.85
N VAL A 112 -9.77 -33.23 -12.27
CA VAL A 112 -8.33 -33.35 -11.98
C VAL A 112 -8.09 -33.99 -10.62
N ASN A 113 -7.01 -34.78 -10.52
CA ASN A 113 -6.63 -35.44 -9.27
C ASN A 113 -6.05 -34.45 -8.23
N HIS A 114 -6.04 -34.86 -6.97
CA HIS A 114 -5.55 -34.05 -5.84
C HIS A 114 -4.07 -33.64 -5.95
N ALA A 115 -3.23 -34.40 -6.64
CA ALA A 115 -1.82 -34.05 -6.82
C ALA A 115 -1.67 -32.82 -7.75
N SER A 116 -2.46 -32.74 -8.82
CA SER A 116 -2.49 -31.56 -9.70
C SER A 116 -3.01 -30.31 -9.00
N VAL A 117 -3.98 -30.47 -8.08
CA VAL A 117 -4.51 -29.38 -7.23
C VAL A 117 -3.42 -28.81 -6.33
N ALA A 118 -2.65 -29.67 -5.65
CA ALA A 118 -1.56 -29.25 -4.77
C ALA A 118 -0.46 -28.50 -5.55
N LEU A 119 -0.04 -29.01 -6.71
CA LEU A 119 0.93 -28.34 -7.57
C LEU A 119 0.45 -26.95 -8.01
N GLN A 120 -0.83 -26.81 -8.35
CA GLN A 120 -1.38 -25.52 -8.76
C GLN A 120 -1.44 -24.51 -7.59
N ALA A 121 -1.72 -24.97 -6.37
CA ALA A 121 -1.67 -24.15 -5.17
C ALA A 121 -0.25 -23.63 -4.88
N GLU A 122 0.77 -24.48 -5.04
CA GLU A 122 2.19 -24.11 -4.93
C GLU A 122 2.58 -23.09 -6.00
N GLU A 123 2.09 -23.24 -7.23
CA GLU A 123 2.32 -22.29 -8.33
C GLU A 123 1.78 -20.89 -8.04
N TYR A 124 0.58 -20.79 -7.47
CA TYR A 124 0.03 -19.50 -7.04
C TYR A 124 0.85 -18.87 -5.91
N GLU A 125 1.29 -19.66 -4.93
CA GLU A 125 2.15 -19.16 -3.86
C GLU A 125 3.50 -18.67 -4.40
N ARG A 126 4.12 -19.42 -5.32
CA ARG A 126 5.38 -19.04 -5.96
C ARG A 126 5.26 -17.69 -6.68
N ARG A 127 4.20 -17.51 -7.47
CA ARG A 127 3.92 -16.24 -8.16
C ARG A 127 3.72 -15.08 -7.19
N ALA A 128 3.00 -15.31 -6.09
CA ALA A 128 2.84 -14.31 -5.04
C ALA A 128 4.20 -13.87 -4.48
N ARG A 129 5.09 -14.83 -4.17
CA ARG A 129 6.45 -14.54 -3.66
C ARG A 129 7.30 -13.76 -4.67
N ASP A 130 7.21 -14.08 -5.96
CA ASP A 130 7.95 -13.36 -7.01
C ASP A 130 7.49 -11.91 -7.14
N ILE A 131 6.17 -11.65 -7.04
CA ILE A 131 5.63 -10.28 -7.01
C ILE A 131 6.16 -9.52 -5.79
N VAL A 132 6.19 -10.15 -4.62
CA VAL A 132 6.74 -9.54 -3.38
C VAL A 132 8.22 -9.19 -3.55
N ARG A 133 9.03 -10.09 -4.11
CA ARG A 133 10.44 -9.83 -4.39
C ARG A 133 10.60 -8.63 -5.33
N CYS A 134 9.81 -8.57 -6.40
CA CYS A 134 9.82 -7.45 -7.35
C CYS A 134 9.43 -6.12 -6.67
N MET A 135 8.41 -6.11 -5.81
CA MET A 135 8.03 -4.93 -5.02
C MET A 135 9.17 -4.46 -4.12
N LEU A 136 9.85 -5.38 -3.43
CA LEU A 136 10.98 -5.04 -2.55
C LEU A 136 12.14 -4.41 -3.33
N SER A 137 12.54 -5.00 -4.45
CA SER A 137 13.56 -4.39 -5.33
C SER A 137 13.15 -3.01 -5.83
N THR A 138 11.88 -2.85 -6.19
CA THR A 138 11.33 -1.57 -6.65
C THR A 138 11.33 -0.51 -5.54
N LEU A 139 11.06 -0.92 -4.28
CA LEU A 139 11.14 -0.04 -3.12
C LEU A 139 12.57 0.40 -2.79
N GLU A 140 13.55 -0.48 -2.98
CA GLU A 140 14.98 -0.14 -2.81
C GLU A 140 15.39 0.96 -3.80
N LEU A 141 15.00 0.84 -5.07
CA LEU A 141 15.26 1.86 -6.09
C LEU A 141 14.57 3.21 -5.80
N ALA A 142 13.36 3.17 -5.22
CA ALA A 142 12.57 4.38 -4.96
C ALA A 142 12.98 5.11 -3.67
N SER A 143 13.77 4.50 -2.78
CA SER A 143 14.04 5.05 -1.44
C SER A 143 14.67 6.45 -1.48
N ALA A 144 15.71 6.64 -2.30
CA ALA A 144 16.37 7.94 -2.42
C ALA A 144 15.46 9.01 -3.06
N ALA A 145 14.64 8.62 -4.03
CA ALA A 145 13.70 9.53 -4.69
C ALA A 145 12.59 9.98 -3.72
N TYR A 146 12.11 9.08 -2.86
CA TYR A 146 11.15 9.39 -1.81
C TYR A 146 11.73 10.38 -0.78
N GLU A 147 12.91 10.10 -0.24
CA GLU A 147 13.56 10.99 0.72
C GLU A 147 13.81 12.39 0.13
N GLY A 148 14.28 12.44 -1.12
CA GLY A 148 14.46 13.70 -1.84
C GLY A 148 13.15 14.47 -2.03
N LEU A 149 12.03 13.78 -2.29
CA LEU A 149 10.70 14.41 -2.38
C LEU A 149 10.25 14.96 -1.02
N LYS A 150 10.40 14.18 0.06
CA LYS A 150 10.02 14.58 1.42
C LYS A 150 10.82 15.81 1.88
N GLN A 151 12.12 15.84 1.61
CA GLN A 151 12.98 16.99 1.88
C GLN A 151 12.57 18.23 1.06
N ALA A 152 12.34 18.06 -0.25
CA ALA A 152 11.90 19.17 -1.10
C ALA A 152 10.55 19.76 -0.64
N ASN A 153 9.61 18.91 -0.24
CA ASN A 153 8.33 19.35 0.32
C ASN A 153 8.50 20.08 1.65
N SER A 154 9.37 19.59 2.53
CA SER A 154 9.63 20.19 3.84
C SER A 154 10.33 21.55 3.72
N ALA A 155 11.27 21.69 2.78
CA ALA A 155 11.97 22.94 2.50
C ALA A 155 11.05 24.03 1.93
N ALA A 156 9.92 23.64 1.34
CA ALA A 156 8.93 24.58 0.79
C ALA A 156 7.93 25.10 1.84
N PHE A 157 7.93 24.56 3.06
CA PHE A 157 7.00 24.97 4.11
C PHE A 157 7.42 26.29 4.77
N ASP A 158 6.45 27.15 5.04
CA ASP A 158 6.60 28.18 6.06
C ASP A 158 6.53 27.59 7.49
N HIS A 159 6.81 28.39 8.52
CA HIS A 159 6.79 27.94 9.91
C HIS A 159 5.41 27.34 10.31
N SER A 160 4.32 27.94 9.85
CA SER A 160 2.96 27.50 10.18
C SER A 160 2.60 26.19 9.47
N GLU A 161 3.03 26.02 8.22
CA GLU A 161 2.89 24.80 7.45
C GLU A 161 3.71 23.65 8.05
N ARG A 162 4.95 23.94 8.48
CA ARG A 162 5.82 22.99 9.17
C ARG A 162 5.17 22.48 10.46
N GLU A 163 4.67 23.39 11.29
CA GLU A 163 3.97 23.04 12.54
C GLU A 163 2.73 22.18 12.29
N ARG A 164 1.94 22.48 11.24
CA ARG A 164 0.78 21.65 10.86
C ARG A 164 1.19 20.26 10.39
N TYR A 165 2.25 20.15 9.60
CA TYR A 165 2.79 18.86 9.18
C TYR A 165 3.24 18.04 10.39
N ASP A 166 4.04 18.62 11.28
CA ASP A 166 4.65 17.89 12.39
C ASP A 166 3.58 17.44 13.41
N LYS A 167 2.59 18.28 13.71
CA LYS A 167 1.44 17.89 14.54
C LYS A 167 0.65 16.75 13.92
N ALA A 168 0.40 16.80 12.61
CA ALA A 168 -0.30 15.73 11.91
C ALA A 168 0.52 14.43 11.91
N ALA A 169 1.81 14.50 11.59
CA ALA A 169 2.71 13.36 11.56
C ALA A 169 2.76 12.68 12.94
N ALA A 170 2.99 13.44 14.01
CA ALA A 170 3.02 12.92 15.37
C ALA A 170 1.69 12.28 15.78
N HIS A 171 0.55 12.94 15.51
CA HIS A 171 -0.76 12.42 15.86
C HIS A 171 -1.10 11.11 15.14
N TYR A 172 -0.84 11.04 13.83
CA TYR A 172 -1.20 9.86 13.04
C TYR A 172 -0.20 8.71 13.19
N MET A 173 1.08 9.00 13.45
CA MET A 173 2.05 7.97 13.85
C MET A 173 1.60 7.28 15.14
N ASP A 174 1.27 8.06 16.17
CA ASP A 174 0.75 7.54 17.44
C ASP A 174 -0.53 6.72 17.25
N ARG A 175 -1.45 7.18 16.40
CA ARG A 175 -2.69 6.45 16.11
C ARG A 175 -2.47 5.14 15.37
N ILE A 176 -1.56 5.09 14.39
CA ILE A 176 -1.26 3.87 13.65
C ILE A 176 -0.54 2.85 14.53
N GLU A 177 0.30 3.31 15.46
CA GLU A 177 0.99 2.44 16.42
C GLU A 177 0.05 1.89 17.51
N LYS A 178 -0.87 2.71 18.02
CA LYS A 178 -1.77 2.35 19.13
C LYS A 178 -3.07 1.68 18.70
N HIS A 179 -3.52 1.93 17.47
CA HIS A 179 -4.73 1.32 16.92
C HIS A 179 -4.36 0.49 15.68
N ALA A 180 -4.00 -0.78 15.92
CA ALA A 180 -4.01 -1.81 14.88
C ALA A 180 -5.41 -2.00 14.27
N ASP A 181 -6.45 -1.46 14.92
CA ASP A 181 -7.83 -1.33 14.47
C ASP A 181 -8.01 -0.26 13.38
N LEU A 182 -7.00 -0.06 12.52
CA LEU A 182 -7.19 0.61 11.24
C LEU A 182 -8.44 0.01 10.61
N PRO A 183 -9.37 0.81 10.04
CA PRO A 183 -10.62 0.28 9.52
C PRO A 183 -10.26 -0.85 8.57
N GLN A 184 -10.49 -2.08 9.05
CA GLN A 184 -10.19 -3.29 8.30
C GLN A 184 -10.83 -3.07 6.95
N TYR A 185 -10.06 -3.33 5.89
CA TYR A 185 -10.59 -3.22 4.55
C TYR A 185 -11.90 -3.99 4.53
N ARG A 186 -13.04 -3.29 4.58
CA ARG A 186 -14.35 -3.94 4.46
C ARG A 186 -14.32 -4.48 3.05
N LYS A 187 -14.03 -5.78 2.95
CA LYS A 187 -14.09 -6.56 1.73
C LYS A 187 -15.41 -6.11 1.08
N ARG A 188 -15.34 -5.42 -0.05
CA ARG A 188 -16.54 -5.24 -0.85
C ARG A 188 -16.94 -6.66 -1.21
N GLU A 189 -17.99 -7.16 -0.57
CA GLU A 189 -18.63 -8.39 -1.01
C GLU A 189 -18.92 -8.23 -2.51
N GLY A 190 -18.47 -9.19 -3.32
CA GLY A 190 -18.83 -9.24 -4.74
C GLY A 190 -17.80 -8.73 -5.76
N LEU A 191 -16.50 -8.96 -5.57
CA LEU A 191 -15.60 -9.02 -6.75
C LEU A 191 -15.36 -10.44 -7.26
N PHE A 192 -15.67 -11.47 -6.46
CA PHE A 192 -15.62 -12.89 -6.83
C PHE A 192 -16.56 -13.73 -5.93
N ALA A 193 -17.82 -13.30 -5.79
CA ALA A 193 -18.89 -14.19 -5.31
C ALA A 193 -19.57 -14.82 -6.53
#